data_AF-A0A7C5XYQ9-F1
#
_entry.id   AF-A0A7C5XYQ9-F1
#
_cell.length_a   1.000
_cell.length_b   1.000
_cell.length_c   1.000
_cell.angle_alpha   90.00
_cell.angle_beta   90.00
_cell.angle_gamma   90.00
#
_symmetry.space_group_name_H-M   'P 1'
#
loop_
_entity.id
_entity.type
_entity.pdbx_description
1 polymer ?
#
loop_
_entity_poly.entity_id
_entity_poly.type
_entity_poly.pdbx_seq_one_letter_code
_entity_poly.pdbx_strand_id
1 'polypeptide(L)' 'MERRAVLVANGPLVWTEELAALAASAEPLLAADGGANSLARLGLTPVAVIGDMDSISEATARWLGTDRLVRREDQDR' A
#
# COMPACT_ATOMS: atom_id res chain seq x y z
N MET A 1 6.29 -20.99 9.89
CA MET A 1 6.71 -20.19 8.72
C MET A 1 6.98 -18.79 9.21
N GLU A 2 8.11 -18.18 8.84
CA GLU A 2 8.41 -16.80 9.21
C GLU A 2 7.44 -15.84 8.52
N ARG A 3 6.77 -14.98 9.30
CA ARG A 3 5.95 -13.91 8.75
C ARG A 3 6.85 -12.82 8.21
N ARG A 4 6.65 -12.45 6.95
CA ARG A 4 7.38 -11.37 6.28
C ARG A 4 6.42 -10.23 6.01
N ALA A 5 6.70 -9.09 6.64
CA ALA A 5 6.01 -7.86 6.35
C ALA A 5 6.54 -7.25 5.05
N VAL A 6 5.65 -6.69 4.22
CA VAL A 6 6.01 -5.91 3.04
C VAL A 6 5.31 -4.56 3.10
N LEU A 7 6.06 -3.48 2.88
CA LEU A 7 5.53 -2.12 2.71
C LEU A 7 5.81 -1.67 1.28
N VAL A 8 4.77 -1.28 0.56
CA VAL A 8 4.91 -0.68 -0.78
C VAL A 8 4.86 0.84 -0.66
N ALA A 9 5.96 1.50 -0.97
CA ALA A 9 6.05 2.96 -0.99
C ALA A 9 5.60 3.57 -2.33
N ASN A 10 5.34 4.88 -2.31
CA ASN A 10 5.03 5.65 -3.51
C ASN A 10 6.32 6.04 -4.23
N GLY A 11 6.72 5.25 -5.24
CA GLY A 11 7.92 5.50 -6.02
C GLY A 11 7.92 4.79 -7.37
N PRO A 12 8.86 5.13 -8.27
CA PRO A 12 8.98 4.45 -9.57
C PRO A 12 9.39 3.00 -9.34
N LEU A 13 8.42 2.09 -9.48
CA LEU A 13 8.59 0.65 -9.34
C LEU A 13 8.09 -0.04 -10.60
N VAL A 14 8.96 -0.81 -11.25
CA VAL A 14 8.56 -1.76 -12.29
C VAL A 14 8.22 -3.07 -11.59
N TRP A 15 6.97 -3.48 -11.68
CA TRP A 15 6.51 -4.73 -11.10
C TRP A 15 7.01 -5.91 -11.93
N THR A 16 7.79 -6.79 -11.30
CA THR A 16 8.09 -8.13 -11.82
C THR A 16 7.15 -9.16 -11.19
N GLU A 17 7.11 -10.35 -11.77
CA GLU A 17 6.36 -11.47 -11.18
C GLU A 17 6.88 -11.82 -9.77
N GLU A 18 8.19 -11.75 -9.52
CA GLU A 18 8.73 -12.04 -8.19
C GLU A 18 8.28 -11.00 -7.15
N LEU A 19 8.26 -9.72 -7.50
CA LEU A 19 7.79 -8.66 -6.60
C LEU A 19 6.30 -8.76 -6.33
N ALA A 20 5.50 -9.09 -7.35
CA ALA A 20 4.07 -9.32 -7.18
C ALA A 20 3.80 -10.53 -6.28
N ALA A 21 4.53 -11.64 -6.46
CA ALA A 21 4.42 -12.83 -5.62
C ALA A 21 4.89 -12.56 -4.18
N LEU A 22 5.95 -11.76 -3.99
CA LEU A 22 6.40 -11.33 -2.67
C LEU A 22 5.33 -10.51 -1.95
N ALA A 23 4.71 -9.53 -2.64
CA ALA A 23 3.64 -8.73 -2.07
C ALA A 23 2.39 -9.58 -1.75
N ALA A 24 2.01 -10.50 -2.64
CA ALA A 24 0.83 -11.36 -2.47
C ALA A 24 0.98 -12.38 -1.31
N SER A 25 2.20 -12.76 -0.96
CA SER A 25 2.49 -13.69 0.14
C SER A 25 2.87 -12.99 1.46
N ALA A 26 2.84 -11.66 1.48
CA ALA A 26 3.24 -10.88 2.64
C ALA A 26 2.17 -10.87 3.75
N GLU A 27 2.61 -11.03 4.99
CA GLU A 27 1.78 -10.95 6.19
C GLU A 27 2.52 -10.19 7.29
N PRO A 28 2.22 -8.89 7.52
CA PRO A 28 1.24 -8.05 6.82
C PRO A 28 1.75 -7.44 5.50
N LEU A 29 0.80 -7.15 4.61
CA LEU A 29 0.99 -6.26 3.45
C LEU A 29 0.53 -4.84 3.78
N LEU A 30 1.40 -3.85 3.62
CA LEU A 30 1.17 -2.44 3.93
C LEU A 30 1.42 -1.58 2.70
N ALA A 31 0.83 -0.39 2.66
CA ALA A 31 1.17 0.65 1.69
C ALA A 31 1.49 1.97 2.40
N ALA A 32 2.43 2.72 1.83
CA ALA A 32 2.63 4.13 2.17
C ALA A 32 1.99 4.98 1.08
N ASP A 33 0.92 5.69 1.45
CA ASP A 33 0.19 6.65 0.64
C ASP A 33 -0.06 6.17 -0.81
N GLY A 34 0.53 6.81 -1.82
CA GLY A 34 0.37 6.44 -3.24
C GLY A 34 0.83 5.02 -3.60
N GLY A 35 1.60 4.34 -2.74
CA GLY A 35 1.90 2.91 -2.86
C GLY A 35 0.64 2.04 -2.87
N ALA A 36 -0.45 2.50 -2.26
CA ALA A 36 -1.76 1.86 -2.31
C ALA A 36 -2.31 1.77 -3.74
N ASN A 37 -2.02 2.76 -4.59
CA ASN A 37 -2.45 2.73 -5.99
C ASN A 37 -1.77 1.58 -6.76
N SER A 38 -0.49 1.31 -6.46
CA SER A 38 0.25 0.20 -7.05
C SER A 38 -0.35 -1.15 -6.65
N LEU A 39 -0.67 -1.33 -5.38
CA LEU A 39 -1.33 -2.53 -4.88
C LEU A 39 -2.73 -2.72 -5.48
N ALA A 40 -3.52 -1.65 -5.58
CA ALA A 40 -4.84 -1.69 -6.19
C ALA A 40 -4.80 -2.12 -7.67
N ARG A 41 -3.80 -1.66 -8.44
CA ARG A 41 -3.59 -2.11 -9.83
C ARG A 41 -3.27 -3.61 -9.94
N LEU A 42 -2.68 -4.19 -8.90
CA LEU A 42 -2.41 -5.63 -8.80
C LEU A 42 -3.57 -6.43 -8.19
N GLY A 43 -4.66 -5.78 -7.78
CA GLY A 43 -5.76 -6.42 -7.05
C GLY A 43 -5.40 -6.86 -5.62
N LEU A 44 -4.30 -6.35 -5.06
CA LEU A 44 -3.84 -6.69 -3.71
C LEU A 44 -4.36 -5.67 -2.71
N THR A 45 -4.92 -6.15 -1.59
CA THR A 45 -5.48 -5.30 -0.55
C THR A 45 -4.51 -5.21 0.64
N PRO A 46 -3.87 -4.06 0.89
CA PRO A 46 -3.08 -3.87 2.10
C PRO A 46 -3.97 -3.86 3.35
N VAL A 47 -3.40 -4.25 4.49
CA VAL A 47 -4.10 -4.17 5.78
C VAL A 47 -4.16 -2.73 6.32
N ALA A 48 -3.23 -1.88 5.90
CA ALA A 48 -3.23 -0.46 6.20
C ALA A 48 -2.48 0.34 5.12
N VAL A 49 -2.96 1.56 4.87
CA VAL A 49 -2.29 2.60 4.09
C VAL A 49 -1.94 3.75 5.04
N ILE A 50 -0.67 4.13 5.10
CA ILE A 50 -0.18 5.17 6.00
C ILE A 50 0.30 6.37 5.19
N GLY A 51 -0.14 7.58 5.56
CA GLY A 51 0.24 8.83 4.87
C GLY A 51 -0.80 9.94 5.07
N ASP A 52 -0.63 11.08 4.43
CA ASP A 52 -1.60 12.19 4.42
C ASP A 52 -2.75 12.00 3.42
N MET A 53 -2.58 11.03 2.51
CA MET A 53 -3.50 10.63 1.44
C MET A 53 -3.55 11.62 0.28
N ASP A 54 -2.49 12.40 0.05
CA ASP A 54 -2.42 13.33 -1.08
C ASP A 54 -2.10 12.63 -2.42
N SER A 55 -1.44 11.48 -2.38
CA SER A 55 -1.02 10.74 -3.58
C SER A 55 -1.88 9.51 -3.86
N ILE A 56 -2.84 9.17 -3.01
CA ILE A 56 -3.80 8.09 -3.27
C ILE A 56 -4.90 8.55 -4.24
N SER A 57 -5.26 7.71 -5.21
CA SER A 57 -6.38 8.02 -6.11
C SER A 57 -7.71 7.84 -5.38
N GLU A 58 -8.71 8.64 -5.77
CA GLU A 58 -10.05 8.58 -5.18
C GLU A 58 -10.71 7.20 -5.37
N ALA A 59 -10.45 6.55 -6.51
CA ALA A 59 -10.92 5.19 -6.78
C ALA A 59 -10.29 4.16 -5.83
N THR A 60 -8.98 4.26 -5.60
CA THR A 60 -8.26 3.40 -4.65
C THR A 60 -8.75 3.64 -3.22
N ALA A 61 -8.90 4.89 -2.80
CA ALA A 61 -9.41 5.23 -1.47
C ALA A 61 -10.82 4.67 -1.23
N ARG A 62 -11.73 4.82 -2.21
CA ARG A 62 -13.09 4.25 -2.14
C ARG A 62 -13.07 2.72 -2.05
N TRP A 63 -12.21 2.07 -2.84
CA TRP A 63 -12.11 0.62 -2.86
C TRP A 63 -11.59 0.04 -1.54
N LEU A 64 -10.60 0.68 -0.91
CA LEU A 64 -10.01 0.22 0.35
C LEU A 64 -10.93 0.47 1.56
N GLY A 65 -11.75 1.52 1.49
CA GLY A 65 -12.57 1.98 2.60
C GLY A 65 -11.75 2.72 3.67
N THR A 66 -12.43 3.54 4.47
CA THR A 66 -11.79 4.40 5.47
C THR A 66 -11.08 3.64 6.58
N ASP A 67 -11.52 2.42 6.90
CA ASP A 67 -10.96 1.61 8.00
C ASP A 67 -9.50 1.20 7.78
N ARG A 68 -9.02 1.24 6.53
CA ARG A 68 -7.64 0.91 6.16
C ARG A 68 -6.75 2.13 6.01
N LEU A 69 -7.30 3.34 6.09
CA LEU A 69 -6.57 4.58 5.88
C LEU A 69 -6.13 5.15 7.23
N VAL A 70 -4.82 5.09 7.49
CA VAL A 70 -4.20 5.63 8.71
C VAL A 70 -3.60 6.98 8.37
N ARG A 71 -4.41 8.05 8.53
CA ARG A 71 -4.00 9.40 8.18
C ARG A 71 -2.93 9.94 9.12
N ARG A 72 -1.86 10.51 8.54
CA ARG A 72 -0.73 11.14 9.24
C ARG A 72 -0.42 12.47 8.55
N GLU A 73 -0.72 13.57 9.24
CA GLU A 73 -0.58 14.94 8.71
C GLU A 73 0.81 15.55 8.97
N ASP A 74 1.61 14.94 9.86
CA ASP A 74 2.94 15.43 10.24
C ASP A 74 4.05 14.72 9.43
N GLN A 75 4.47 15.30 8.29
CA GLN A 75 5.74 14.93 7.62
C GLN A 75 6.96 15.70 8.15
N ASP A 76 6.75 16.68 9.04
CA ASP A 76 7.76 17.67 9.49
C ASP A 76 8.34 17.42 10.91
N ARG A 77 8.42 16.17 11.38
CA ARG A 77 9.00 15.85 12.70
C ARG A 77 10.06 14.78 12.69
#